data_AF-W2SWZ9-F1
#
_entry.id   AF-W2SWZ9-F1
#
_cell.length_a   1.000
_cell.length_b   1.000
_cell.length_c   1.000
_cell.angle_alpha   90.00
_cell.angle_beta   90.00
_cell.angle_gamma   90.00
#
_symmetry.space_group_name_H-M   'P 1'
#
loop_
_entity.id
_entity.type
_entity.pdbx_description
1 polymer ?
#
loop_
_entity_poly.entity_id
_entity_poly.type
_entity_poly.pdbx_seq_one_letter_code
_entity_poly.pdbx_strand_id
1 'polypeptide(L)'
;MSKILILIVACVATSEACSCLPFPGLQEAFCASDFVSRVKVISKKDPNAYSKGFQDVIYTVHHIHVYRKPSKIAKLPSEIYTAPNSAACGIELEIGKEYLIGGSVDEQGKLHSYLCGILQKWHEVPKKDRVALRTYKCY
;
A
#
# COMPACT_ATOMS: atom_id res chain seq x y z
N MET A 1 -46.59 -18.85 37.62
CA MET A 1 -45.13 -18.59 37.76
C MET A 1 -44.43 -19.16 36.54
N SER A 2 -43.71 -18.32 35.79
CA SER A 2 -42.36 -18.55 35.23
C SER A 2 -42.14 -17.61 34.05
N LYS A 3 -41.30 -16.58 34.22
CA LYS A 3 -40.86 -15.67 33.15
C LYS A 3 -39.53 -16.22 32.63
N ILE A 4 -39.52 -16.77 31.42
CA ILE A 4 -38.29 -17.21 30.75
C ILE A 4 -37.56 -15.95 30.26
N LEU A 5 -36.42 -15.65 30.88
CA LEU A 5 -35.53 -14.57 30.47
C LEU A 5 -34.52 -15.13 29.45
N ILE A 6 -34.69 -14.80 28.18
CA ILE A 6 -33.74 -15.16 27.12
C ILE A 6 -32.55 -14.20 27.20
N LEU A 7 -31.43 -14.65 27.77
CA LEU A 7 -30.15 -13.95 27.75
C LEU A 7 -29.50 -14.15 26.37
N ILE A 8 -29.63 -13.15 25.50
CA ILE A 8 -28.91 -13.09 24.22
C ILE A 8 -27.47 -12.68 24.51
N VAL A 9 -26.57 -13.65 24.61
CA VAL A 9 -25.11 -13.40 24.62
C VAL A 9 -24.71 -13.01 23.19
N ALA A 10 -24.55 -11.71 22.95
CA ALA A 10 -24.02 -11.20 21.70
C ALA A 10 -22.51 -11.51 21.65
N CYS A 11 -22.15 -12.54 20.89
CA CYS A 11 -20.76 -12.83 20.55
C CYS A 11 -20.32 -11.78 19.50
N VAL A 12 -19.74 -10.66 19.96
CA VAL A 12 -19.08 -9.71 19.07
C VAL A 12 -17.79 -10.36 18.58
N ALA A 13 -17.86 -11.04 17.43
CA ALA A 13 -16.67 -11.40 16.68
C ALA A 13 -16.00 -10.10 16.24
N THR A 14 -14.83 -9.78 16.78
CA THR A 14 -14.01 -8.69 16.28
C THR A 14 -13.59 -9.07 14.86
N SER A 15 -14.06 -8.31 13.86
CA SER A 15 -13.56 -8.48 12.49
C SER A 15 -12.16 -7.87 12.43
N GLU A 16 -11.14 -8.70 12.27
CA GLU A 16 -9.78 -8.25 11.98
C GLU A 16 -9.76 -7.65 10.55
N ALA A 17 -9.91 -6.33 10.47
CA ALA A 17 -9.73 -5.57 9.24
C ALA A 17 -8.50 -4.68 9.38
N CYS A 18 -7.90 -4.31 8.24
CA CYS A 18 -6.76 -3.41 8.22
C CYS A 18 -7.09 -2.07 8.87
N SER A 19 -6.34 -1.72 9.92
CA SER A 19 -6.43 -0.44 10.61
C SER A 19 -5.06 0.22 10.60
N CYS A 20 -5.00 1.44 10.08
CA CYS A 20 -3.74 2.16 9.87
C CYS A 20 -3.48 3.15 10.98
N LEU A 21 -2.24 3.20 11.46
CA LEU A 21 -1.78 4.31 12.30
C LEU A 21 -1.44 5.50 11.38
N PRO A 22 -2.04 6.67 11.55
CA PRO A 22 -1.75 7.82 10.68
C PRO A 22 -0.32 8.31 10.91
N PHE A 23 0.40 8.60 9.82
CA PHE A 23 1.66 9.33 9.90
C PHE A 23 1.40 10.81 10.21
N PRO A 24 2.26 11.49 10.99
CA PRO A 24 2.16 12.92 11.25
C PRO A 24 2.18 13.78 9.97
N GLY A 25 2.87 13.29 8.92
CA GLY A 25 2.98 13.96 7.64
C GLY A 25 3.58 13.09 6.55
N LEU A 26 3.66 13.66 5.34
CA LEU A 26 4.20 12.97 4.17
C LEU A 26 5.70 12.67 4.32
N GLN A 27 6.46 13.53 5.00
CA GLN A 27 7.89 13.29 5.22
C GLN A 27 8.12 12.10 6.14
N GLU A 28 7.32 11.93 7.18
CA GLU A 28 7.41 10.80 8.11
C GLU A 28 7.03 9.49 7.40
N ALA A 29 5.95 9.50 6.61
CA ALA A 29 5.56 8.36 5.79
C ALA A 29 6.64 8.01 4.75
N PHE A 30 7.25 9.05 4.15
CA PHE A 30 8.38 8.90 3.22
C PHE A 30 9.59 8.32 3.93
N CYS A 31 9.81 8.72 5.18
CA CYS A 31 10.93 8.29 5.98
C CYS A 31 10.80 6.85 6.49
N ALA A 32 9.57 6.41 6.76
CA ALA A 32 9.25 5.05 7.14
C ALA A 32 9.20 4.05 5.96
N SER A 33 9.15 4.54 4.71
CA SER A 33 9.12 3.69 3.52
C SER A 33 10.54 3.36 3.04
N ASP A 34 10.81 2.12 2.60
CA ASP A 34 12.09 1.77 1.97
C ASP A 34 12.21 2.34 0.56
N PHE A 35 11.09 2.41 -0.15
CA PHE A 35 11.00 3.04 -1.47
C PHE A 35 9.83 4.01 -1.55
N VAL A 36 9.99 5.05 -2.38
CA VAL A 36 8.92 5.98 -2.75
C VAL A 36 9.10 6.34 -4.22
N SER A 37 8.05 6.18 -5.02
CA SER A 37 8.10 6.40 -6.46
C SER A 37 6.81 7.01 -6.99
N ARG A 38 6.91 7.91 -7.97
CA ARG A 38 5.82 8.16 -8.90
C ARG A 38 5.83 7.06 -9.95
N VAL A 39 4.71 6.38 -10.10
CA VAL A 39 4.56 5.24 -11.01
C VAL A 39 3.38 5.43 -11.93
N LYS A 40 3.42 4.80 -13.11
CA LYS A 40 2.25 4.55 -13.97
C LYS A 40 1.93 3.06 -13.94
N VAL A 41 0.68 2.72 -13.68
CA VAL A 41 0.22 1.33 -13.63
C VAL A 41 0.07 0.80 -15.06
N ILE A 42 0.68 -0.34 -15.36
CA ILE A 42 0.68 -0.95 -16.70
C ILE A 42 -0.27 -2.14 -16.75
N SER A 43 -0.24 -3.01 -15.75
CA SER A 43 -1.12 -4.17 -15.67
C SER A 43 -1.33 -4.62 -14.22
N LYS A 44 -2.40 -5.39 -14.01
CA LYS A 44 -2.74 -6.07 -12.75
C LYS A 44 -2.83 -7.57 -13.02
N LYS A 45 -2.19 -8.37 -12.19
CA LYS A 45 -2.35 -9.82 -12.12
C LYS A 45 -2.95 -10.16 -10.76
N ASP A 46 -4.20 -10.59 -10.77
CA ASP A 46 -4.90 -11.05 -9.57
C ASP A 46 -5.08 -12.58 -9.63
N PRO A 47 -4.26 -13.37 -8.91
CA PRO A 47 -4.37 -14.82 -8.88
C PRO A 47 -5.64 -15.33 -8.17
N ASN A 48 -6.36 -14.46 -7.46
CA ASN A 48 -7.53 -14.82 -6.66
C ASN A 48 -8.86 -14.55 -7.40
N ALA A 49 -8.83 -14.00 -8.61
CA ALA A 49 -10.05 -13.72 -9.38
C ALA A 49 -10.93 -14.97 -9.62
N TYR A 50 -10.30 -16.15 -9.66
CA TYR A 50 -10.98 -17.44 -9.90
C TYR A 50 -10.86 -18.42 -8.72
N SER A 51 -10.22 -18.02 -7.63
CA SER A 51 -10.00 -18.89 -6.46
C SER A 51 -10.06 -18.06 -5.18
N LYS A 52 -10.68 -18.57 -4.10
CA LYS A 52 -10.69 -17.90 -2.78
C LYS A 52 -9.31 -17.97 -2.08
N GLY A 53 -8.25 -17.67 -2.82
CA GLY A 53 -6.88 -17.67 -2.34
C GLY A 53 -6.55 -16.40 -1.55
N PHE A 54 -5.40 -16.47 -0.88
CA PHE A 54 -4.78 -15.34 -0.17
C PHE A 54 -3.44 -14.95 -0.81
N GLN A 55 -3.32 -15.16 -2.13
CA GLN A 55 -2.09 -14.85 -2.85
C GLN A 55 -2.01 -13.35 -3.12
N ASP A 56 -0.80 -12.81 -3.16
CA ASP A 56 -0.61 -11.39 -3.47
C ASP A 56 -1.11 -11.04 -4.88
N VAL A 57 -1.73 -9.87 -4.97
CA VAL A 57 -2.01 -9.19 -6.22
C VAL A 57 -0.72 -8.51 -6.68
N ILE A 58 -0.39 -8.66 -7.95
CA ILE A 58 0.85 -8.12 -8.53
C ILE A 58 0.49 -7.04 -9.54
N TYR A 59 1.02 -5.85 -9.35
CA TYR A 59 0.94 -4.75 -10.32
C TYR A 59 2.27 -4.60 -11.04
N THR A 60 2.23 -4.58 -12.38
CA THR A 60 3.38 -4.12 -13.16
C THR A 60 3.28 -2.62 -13.37
N VAL A 61 4.35 -1.91 -13.06
CA VAL A 61 4.41 -0.45 -13.12
C VAL A 61 5.61 0.05 -13.91
N HIS A 62 5.46 1.24 -14.48
CA HIS A 62 6.57 2.03 -14.99
C HIS A 62 6.92 3.12 -13.98
N HIS A 63 8.14 3.07 -13.44
CA HIS A 63 8.65 4.12 -12.55
C HIS A 63 8.96 5.39 -13.36
N ILE A 64 8.09 6.40 -13.24
CA ILE A 64 8.30 7.71 -13.85
C ILE A 64 9.42 8.45 -13.10
N HIS A 65 9.41 8.36 -11.77
CA HIS A 65 10.44 8.97 -10.94
C HIS A 65 10.55 8.23 -9.61
N VAL A 66 11.77 7.87 -9.22
CA VAL A 66 12.08 7.24 -7.94
C VAL A 66 12.62 8.30 -7.00
N TYR A 67 11.89 8.60 -5.93
CA TYR A 67 12.30 9.58 -4.91
C TYR A 67 13.12 8.94 -3.80
N ARG A 68 12.84 7.67 -3.49
CA ARG A 68 13.57 6.88 -2.50
C ARG A 68 13.70 5.43 -2.94
N LYS A 69 14.87 4.84 -2.67
CA LYS A 69 15.15 3.41 -2.77
C LYS A 69 16.30 3.05 -1.82
N PRO A 70 16.44 1.79 -1.39
CA PRO A 70 17.62 1.33 -0.67
C PRO A 70 18.91 1.56 -1.47
N SER A 71 20.00 1.97 -0.81
CA SER A 71 21.28 2.26 -1.48
C SER A 71 21.87 1.08 -2.24
N LYS A 72 21.60 -0.14 -1.77
CA LYS A 72 22.08 -1.40 -2.40
C LYS A 72 21.33 -1.78 -3.68
N ILE A 73 20.19 -1.16 -3.96
CA ILE A 73 19.38 -1.44 -5.14
C ILE A 73 19.69 -0.42 -6.21
N ALA A 74 20.27 -0.83 -7.34
CA ALA A 74 20.58 0.08 -8.44
C ALA A 74 19.30 0.65 -9.09
N LYS A 75 18.31 -0.22 -9.35
CA LYS A 75 17.04 0.11 -10.00
C LYS A 75 15.92 -0.68 -9.34
N LEU A 76 14.80 -0.03 -9.05
CA LEU A 76 13.60 -0.69 -8.53
C LEU A 76 13.01 -1.62 -9.60
N PRO A 77 12.59 -2.86 -9.25
CA PRO A 77 11.89 -3.74 -10.17
C PRO A 77 10.50 -3.18 -10.49
N SER A 78 9.95 -3.57 -11.63
CA SER A 78 8.65 -3.07 -12.10
C SER A 78 7.44 -3.71 -11.42
N GLU A 79 7.64 -4.75 -10.61
CA GLU A 79 6.54 -5.44 -9.94
C GLU A 79 6.36 -4.93 -8.52
N ILE A 80 5.11 -4.61 -8.18
CA ILE A 80 4.68 -4.25 -6.82
C ILE A 80 3.67 -5.30 -6.37
N TYR A 81 3.96 -5.90 -5.23
CA TYR A 81 3.17 -6.92 -4.56
C TYR A 81 2.29 -6.25 -3.50
N THR A 82 1.07 -6.71 -3.36
CA THR A 82 0.15 -6.25 -2.33
C THR A 82 -0.83 -7.35 -1.95
N ALA A 83 -1.32 -7.29 -0.71
CA ALA A 83 -2.30 -8.25 -0.22
C ALA A 83 -3.59 -8.22 -1.07
N PRO A 84 -4.38 -9.30 -1.09
CA PRO A 84 -5.46 -9.47 -2.06
C PRO A 84 -6.65 -8.51 -1.88
N ASN A 85 -6.82 -7.91 -0.71
CA ASN A 85 -7.95 -7.02 -0.44
C ASN A 85 -7.62 -6.04 0.69
N SER A 86 -8.46 -5.01 0.82
CA SER A 86 -8.28 -3.95 1.81
C SER A 86 -8.34 -4.44 3.26
N ALA A 87 -9.07 -5.51 3.57
CA ALA A 87 -9.11 -6.09 4.90
C ALA A 87 -7.74 -6.65 5.33
N ALA A 88 -6.94 -7.13 4.38
CA ALA A 88 -5.55 -7.55 4.57
C ALA A 88 -4.52 -6.43 4.27
N CYS A 89 -4.94 -5.16 4.25
CA CYS A 89 -4.11 -4.01 3.90
C CYS A 89 -3.63 -3.97 2.44
N GLY A 90 -4.33 -4.65 1.55
CA GLY A 90 -4.11 -4.60 0.11
C GLY A 90 -4.50 -3.26 -0.50
N ILE A 91 -3.85 -2.89 -1.60
CA ILE A 91 -4.15 -1.67 -2.36
C ILE A 91 -4.80 -2.01 -3.70
N GLU A 92 -5.69 -1.13 -4.15
CA GLU A 92 -6.30 -1.20 -5.48
C GLU A 92 -5.77 -0.06 -6.35
N LEU A 93 -5.19 -0.41 -7.50
CA LEU A 93 -4.62 0.55 -8.43
C LEU A 93 -5.31 0.45 -9.79
N GLU A 94 -5.64 1.60 -10.38
CA GLU A 94 -6.25 1.66 -11.71
C GLU A 94 -5.19 1.60 -12.81
N ILE A 95 -5.35 0.67 -13.76
CA ILE A 95 -4.47 0.56 -14.94
C ILE A 95 -4.48 1.87 -15.73
N GLY A 96 -3.30 2.33 -16.15
CA GLY A 96 -3.09 3.55 -16.91
C GLY A 96 -3.03 4.83 -16.07
N LYS A 97 -3.40 4.78 -14.78
CA LYS A 97 -3.28 5.92 -13.87
C LYS A 97 -1.90 6.00 -13.24
N GLU A 98 -1.61 7.19 -12.71
CA GLU A 98 -0.37 7.47 -12.01
C GLU A 98 -0.58 7.66 -10.52
N TYR A 99 0.36 7.14 -9.73
CA TYR A 99 0.32 7.20 -8.28
C TYR A 99 1.67 7.62 -7.72
N LEU A 100 1.63 8.34 -6.60
CA LEU A 100 2.74 8.35 -5.65
C LEU A 100 2.53 7.13 -4.73
N ILE A 101 3.48 6.21 -4.78
CA ILE A 101 3.43 4.97 -4.01
C ILE A 101 4.70 4.80 -3.18
N GLY A 102 4.54 4.28 -1.97
CA GLY A 102 5.64 3.88 -1.10
C GLY A 102 5.35 2.55 -0.41
N GLY A 103 6.39 1.97 0.17
CA GLY A 103 6.30 0.68 0.84
C GLY A 103 7.68 0.12 1.19
N SER A 104 7.74 -1.19 1.43
CA SER A 104 8.97 -1.90 1.82
C SER A 104 9.62 -2.61 0.65
N VAL A 105 10.89 -2.96 0.86
CA VAL A 105 11.61 -3.87 -0.02
C VAL A 105 12.04 -5.08 0.78
N ASP A 106 11.63 -6.28 0.36
CA ASP A 106 12.03 -7.52 1.04
C ASP A 106 13.49 -7.90 0.73
N GLU A 107 13.97 -8.97 1.39
CA GLU A 107 15.34 -9.46 1.23
C GLU A 107 15.66 -9.92 -0.20
N GLN A 108 14.66 -10.29 -0.98
CA GLN A 108 14.78 -10.67 -2.38
C GLN A 108 14.69 -9.47 -3.33
N GLY A 109 14.48 -8.26 -2.79
CA GLY A 109 14.37 -7.02 -3.56
C GLY A 109 12.98 -6.77 -4.13
N LYS A 110 11.94 -7.52 -3.73
CA LYS A 110 10.57 -7.29 -4.20
C LYS A 110 9.97 -6.10 -3.47
N LEU A 111 9.16 -5.34 -4.19
CA LEU A 111 8.47 -4.16 -3.65
C LEU A 111 7.11 -4.58 -3.12
N HIS A 112 6.85 -4.24 -1.86
CA HIS A 112 5.56 -4.47 -1.22
C HIS A 112 4.93 -3.13 -0.91
N SER A 113 3.67 -2.94 -1.28
CA SER A 113 2.90 -1.75 -0.92
C SER A 113 1.59 -2.13 -0.28
N TYR A 114 1.12 -1.27 0.61
CA TYR A 114 0.04 -1.57 1.55
C TYR A 114 -0.78 -0.32 1.82
N LEU A 115 -2.03 -0.53 2.23
CA LEU A 115 -3.04 0.52 2.43
C LEU A 115 -2.58 1.62 3.40
N CYS A 116 -1.79 1.25 4.40
CA CYS A 116 -1.27 2.19 5.41
C CYS A 116 -0.01 2.95 4.98
N GLY A 117 0.54 2.64 3.80
CA GLY A 117 1.70 3.33 3.25
C GLY A 117 1.33 4.61 2.50
N ILE A 118 2.30 5.15 1.77
CA ILE A 118 2.03 6.23 0.82
C ILE A 118 1.27 5.65 -0.36
N LEU A 119 0.01 6.08 -0.53
CA LEU A 119 -0.83 5.73 -1.67
C LEU A 119 -1.70 6.94 -2.06
N GLN A 120 -1.32 7.65 -3.11
CA GLN A 120 -2.09 8.81 -3.60
C GLN A 120 -2.08 8.87 -5.12
N LYS A 121 -3.22 9.23 -5.75
CA LYS A 121 -3.23 9.51 -7.18
C LYS A 121 -2.36 10.72 -7.46
N TRP A 122 -1.48 10.65 -8.45
CA TRP A 122 -0.48 11.67 -8.70
C TRP A 122 -1.07 13.08 -8.92
N HIS A 123 -2.23 13.16 -9.57
CA HIS A 123 -2.90 14.43 -9.83
C HIS A 123 -3.45 15.11 -8.56
N GLU A 124 -3.70 14.33 -7.50
CA GLU A 124 -4.20 14.80 -6.20
C GLU A 124 -3.06 15.24 -5.26
N VAL A 125 -1.83 14.77 -5.51
CA VAL A 125 -0.65 15.19 -4.71
C VAL A 125 -0.47 16.70 -4.85
N PRO A 126 -0.49 17.49 -3.76
CA PRO A 126 -0.34 18.94 -3.82
C PRO A 126 0.99 19.36 -4.46
N LYS A 127 0.98 20.45 -5.25
CA LYS A 127 2.18 20.94 -5.95
C LYS A 127 3.37 21.18 -5.00
N LYS A 128 3.11 21.71 -3.79
CA LYS A 128 4.11 21.91 -2.74
C LYS A 128 4.80 20.60 -2.35
N ASP A 129 4.03 19.52 -2.23
CA ASP A 129 4.51 18.22 -1.79
C ASP A 129 5.30 17.53 -2.90
N ARG A 130 4.88 17.70 -4.17
CA ARG A 130 5.64 17.21 -5.34
C ARG A 130 7.07 17.75 -5.38
N VAL A 131 7.25 19.01 -5.00
CA VAL A 131 8.58 19.65 -4.90
C VAL A 131 9.33 19.13 -3.68
N ALA A 132 8.66 19.04 -2.53
CA ALA A 132 9.26 18.59 -1.27
C ALA A 132 9.75 17.14 -1.30
N LEU A 133 9.10 16.25 -2.07
CA LEU A 133 9.52 14.85 -2.23
C LEU A 133 10.98 14.67 -2.66
N ARG A 134 11.56 15.65 -3.39
CA ARG A 134 12.95 15.61 -3.84
C ARG A 134 13.95 16.11 -2.81
N THR A 135 13.45 16.76 -1.76
CA THR A 135 14.27 17.46 -0.76
C THR A 135 14.28 16.73 0.58
N TYR A 136 13.38 15.78 0.79
CA TYR A 136 13.31 15.02 2.04
C TYR A 136 14.63 14.29 2.32
N LYS A 137 15.07 14.42 3.57
CA LYS A 137 16.19 13.68 4.14
C LYS A 137 15.66 12.88 5.32
N CYS A 138 16.03 11.61 5.35
CA CYS A 138 15.69 10.69 6.42
C CYS A 138 16.99 10.34 7.12
N TYR A 139 17.01 10.53 8.43
CA TYR A 139 18.17 10.35 9.30
C TYR A 139 17.95 9.14 10.20
#